data_AF-A0A2G8JDB6-F1
#
_entry.id   AF-A0A2G8JDB6-F1
#
_cell.length_a   1.000
_cell.length_b   1.000
_cell.length_c   1.000
_cell.angle_alpha   90.00
_cell.angle_beta   90.00
_cell.angle_gamma   90.00
#
_symmetry.space_group_name_H-M   'P 1'
#
loop_
_entity.id
_entity.type
_entity.pdbx_description
1 polymer ?
#
loop_
_entity_poly.entity_id
_entity_poly.type
_entity_poly.pdbx_seq_one_letter_code
_entity_poly.pdbx_strand_id
1 'polypeptide(L)'
;MDIPNTGVSLEIPTSALHKEQVIEIRIIPSICQKRVAVPFTNNSSMIVELLPNNIKLLQPAKLILPHCLVLKNDCEWKATVYTCNHEEDTQPLWEEDKHILSKLNKNNCVISLHKFSWKKFEVGDEIVEAKTLQFYAVRRPSTSDEDVLIDVGYYWDLPHCQQVR
;
A
#
# COMPACT_ATOMS: atom_id res chain seq x y z
N MET A 1 -13.68 8.02 -2.11
CA MET A 1 -12.55 8.96 -2.00
C MET A 1 -11.36 8.25 -2.59
N ASP A 2 -10.66 8.88 -3.50
CA ASP A 2 -9.65 8.23 -4.32
C ASP A 2 -8.42 9.12 -4.34
N ILE A 3 -7.23 8.54 -4.20
CA ILE A 3 -5.98 9.28 -4.42
C ILE A 3 -5.65 9.17 -5.90
N PRO A 4 -5.69 10.29 -6.67
CA PRO A 4 -5.52 10.24 -8.13
C PRO A 4 -4.22 9.56 -8.55
N ASN A 5 -4.28 8.75 -9.61
CA ASN A 5 -3.12 8.05 -10.20
C ASN A 5 -2.37 7.10 -9.26
N THR A 6 -3.02 6.59 -8.21
CA THR A 6 -2.38 5.63 -7.29
C THR A 6 -3.11 4.31 -7.17
N GLY A 7 -4.35 4.21 -7.67
CA GLY A 7 -5.24 3.07 -7.46
C GLY A 7 -5.75 2.88 -6.03
N VAL A 8 -5.37 3.76 -5.09
CA VAL A 8 -5.83 3.73 -3.70
C VAL A 8 -7.19 4.40 -3.59
N SER A 9 -8.14 3.71 -2.97
CA SER A 9 -9.46 4.28 -2.69
C SER A 9 -10.05 3.86 -1.35
N LEU A 10 -10.95 4.70 -0.86
CA LEU A 10 -11.69 4.54 0.37
C LEU A 10 -13.18 4.79 0.09
N GLU A 11 -13.99 3.75 0.28
CA GLU A 11 -15.46 3.79 0.21
C GLU A 11 -16.03 3.78 1.62
N ILE A 12 -16.65 4.88 2.04
CA ILE A 12 -17.28 5.00 3.37
C ILE A 12 -18.80 4.98 3.20
N PRO A 13 -19.51 3.99 3.77
CA PRO A 13 -20.97 3.99 3.77
C PRO A 13 -21.53 5.24 4.47
N THR A 14 -22.69 5.73 4.00
CA THR A 14 -23.34 6.93 4.54
C THR A 14 -23.60 6.87 6.05
N SER A 15 -23.80 5.66 6.60
CA SER A 15 -24.07 5.43 8.02
C SER A 15 -22.85 4.94 8.82
N ALA A 16 -21.64 5.05 8.27
CA ALA A 16 -20.43 4.54 8.93
C ALA A 16 -19.89 5.46 10.03
N LEU A 17 -20.27 6.74 10.06
CA LEU A 17 -19.75 7.74 10.99
C LEU A 17 -20.84 8.21 11.96
N HIS A 18 -20.44 8.49 13.20
CA HIS A 18 -21.34 9.03 14.23
C HIS A 18 -21.72 10.49 14.00
N LYS A 19 -20.85 11.25 13.33
CA LYS A 19 -20.99 12.70 13.09
C LYS A 19 -20.29 13.07 11.80
N GLU A 20 -20.66 14.22 11.23
CA GLU A 20 -19.91 14.82 10.14
C GLU A 20 -18.51 15.20 10.61
N GLN A 21 -17.52 14.86 9.78
CA GLN A 21 -16.12 15.17 10.03
C GLN A 21 -15.30 15.05 8.74
N VAL A 22 -14.21 15.79 8.70
CA VAL A 22 -13.23 15.69 7.60
C VAL A 22 -12.44 14.39 7.75
N ILE A 23 -12.30 13.68 6.65
CA ILE A 23 -11.55 12.44 6.54
C ILE A 23 -10.49 12.61 5.47
N GLU A 24 -9.31 12.06 5.75
CA GLU A 24 -8.20 12.08 4.81
C GLU A 24 -7.57 10.68 4.70
N ILE A 25 -7.08 10.37 3.51
CA ILE A 25 -6.23 9.21 3.25
C ILE A 25 -4.91 9.69 2.66
N ARG A 26 -3.80 9.20 3.20
CA ARG A 26 -2.44 9.55 2.76
C ARG A 26 -1.65 8.28 2.45
N ILE A 27 -0.79 8.33 1.45
CA ILE A 27 0.21 7.28 1.20
C ILE A 27 1.48 7.66 1.94
N ILE A 28 1.98 6.76 2.79
CA ILE A 28 3.19 6.98 3.55
C ILE A 28 4.40 6.53 2.71
N PRO A 29 5.34 7.44 2.37
CA PRO A 29 6.53 7.09 1.60
C PRO A 29 7.38 6.05 2.31
N SER A 30 8.02 5.17 1.53
CA SER A 30 8.95 4.16 2.04
C SER A 30 10.13 4.76 2.80
N ILE A 31 10.54 5.99 2.48
CA ILE A 31 11.63 6.71 3.16
C ILE A 31 11.27 7.05 4.62
N CYS A 32 9.98 7.22 4.92
CA CYS A 32 9.50 7.44 6.29
C CYS A 32 9.59 6.15 7.15
N GLN A 33 9.78 4.99 6.52
CA GLN A 33 10.00 3.70 7.18
C GLN A 33 11.48 3.56 7.51
N LYS A 34 11.96 4.36 8.47
CA LYS A 34 13.37 4.33 8.89
C LYS A 34 13.78 2.89 9.25
N ARG A 35 14.84 2.42 8.58
CA ARG A 35 15.87 1.45 9.02
C ARG A 35 15.88 -0.01 8.59
N VAL A 36 14.96 -0.52 7.78
CA VAL A 36 15.20 -1.80 7.09
C VAL A 36 14.76 -1.62 5.65
N ALA A 37 15.70 -1.74 4.71
CA ALA A 37 15.34 -1.88 3.31
C ALA A 37 14.35 -3.04 3.25
N VAL A 38 13.08 -2.76 2.98
CA VAL A 38 12.08 -3.80 2.82
C VAL A 38 12.63 -4.69 1.72
N PRO A 39 12.95 -5.97 2.02
CA PRO A 39 13.63 -6.80 1.05
C PRO A 39 12.77 -6.86 -0.20
N PHE A 40 13.41 -6.83 -1.37
CA PHE A 40 12.75 -6.89 -2.68
C PHE A 40 11.74 -8.04 -2.78
N THR A 41 11.98 -9.11 -2.01
CA THR A 41 11.13 -10.29 -1.90
C THR A 41 9.82 -10.04 -1.19
N ASN A 42 9.67 -9.03 -0.32
CA ASN A 42 8.42 -8.83 0.43
C ASN A 42 7.24 -8.46 -0.49
N ASN A 43 6.18 -9.25 -0.47
CA ASN A 43 4.94 -9.02 -1.21
C ASN A 43 3.99 -8.09 -0.43
N SER A 44 4.53 -7.00 0.11
CA SER A 44 3.77 -6.03 0.87
C SER A 44 3.19 -4.95 -0.04
N SER A 45 2.03 -4.43 0.34
CA SER A 45 1.45 -3.24 -0.28
C SER A 45 2.15 -1.96 0.14
N MET A 46 1.72 -0.85 -0.46
CA MET A 46 2.04 0.46 0.09
C MET A 46 1.36 0.64 1.43
N ILE A 47 1.89 1.58 2.22
CA ILE A 47 1.34 1.94 3.51
C ILE A 47 0.43 3.13 3.33
N VAL A 48 -0.79 3.02 3.83
CA VAL A 48 -1.73 4.14 3.87
C VAL A 48 -2.04 4.52 5.30
N GLU A 49 -2.23 5.81 5.50
CA GLU A 49 -2.71 6.40 6.74
C GLU A 49 -4.13 6.91 6.54
N LEU A 50 -5.02 6.58 7.48
CA LEU A 50 -6.39 7.06 7.52
C LEU A 50 -6.53 8.02 8.69
N LEU A 51 -6.97 9.24 8.39
CA LEU A 51 -7.13 10.32 9.37
C LEU A 51 -8.58 10.78 9.48
N PRO A 52 -8.99 11.28 10.66
CA PRO A 52 -8.25 11.21 11.93
C PRO A 52 -7.97 9.78 12.44
N ASN A 53 -6.84 9.58 13.10
CA ASN A 53 -6.47 8.27 13.63
C ASN A 53 -7.48 7.82 14.71
N ASN A 54 -7.65 6.51 14.89
CA ASN A 54 -8.49 5.87 15.91
C ASN A 54 -10.01 6.08 15.80
N ILE A 55 -10.53 6.64 14.70
CA ILE A 55 -11.98 6.70 14.47
C ILE A 55 -12.55 5.29 14.37
N LYS A 56 -13.57 4.99 15.17
CA LYS A 56 -14.35 3.75 15.06
C LYS A 56 -15.54 3.99 14.15
N LEU A 57 -15.74 3.08 13.19
CA LEU A 57 -16.85 3.13 12.25
C LEU A 57 -18.00 2.25 12.71
N LEU A 58 -19.23 2.76 12.57
CA LEU A 58 -20.47 2.04 12.84
C LEU A 58 -20.74 0.94 11.82
N GLN A 59 -20.29 1.16 10.58
CA GLN A 59 -20.36 0.21 9.48
C GLN A 59 -18.99 0.15 8.81
N PRO A 60 -18.57 -1.02 8.32
CA PRO A 60 -17.26 -1.16 7.72
C PRO A 60 -17.13 -0.32 6.44
N ALA A 61 -16.04 0.46 6.36
CA ALA A 61 -15.62 1.08 5.12
C ALA A 61 -14.78 0.10 4.29
N LYS A 62 -14.72 0.28 2.97
CA LYS A 62 -13.81 -0.50 2.12
C LYS A 62 -12.59 0.33 1.77
N LEU A 63 -11.42 -0.19 2.11
CA LEU A 63 -10.14 0.33 1.64
C LEU A 63 -9.64 -0.57 0.51
N ILE A 64 -9.35 0.03 -0.64
CA ILE A 64 -8.83 -0.66 -1.81
C ILE A 64 -7.38 -0.25 -1.98
N LEU A 65 -6.49 -1.24 -1.91
CA LEU A 65 -5.05 -1.06 -2.08
C LEU A 65 -4.58 -1.85 -3.30
N PRO A 66 -3.98 -1.22 -4.32
CA PRO A 66 -3.48 -1.93 -5.49
C PRO A 66 -2.20 -2.70 -5.16
N HIS A 67 -1.89 -3.69 -5.99
CA HIS A 67 -0.60 -4.39 -5.98
C HIS A 67 -0.12 -4.74 -7.37
N CYS A 68 1.15 -5.13 -7.45
CA CYS A 68 1.80 -5.58 -8.68
C CYS A 68 2.05 -7.11 -8.73
N LEU A 69 1.55 -7.85 -7.75
CA LEU A 69 1.73 -9.30 -7.65
C LEU A 69 1.01 -10.03 -8.79
N VAL A 70 1.68 -11.05 -9.34
CA VAL A 70 1.08 -12.07 -10.21
C VAL A 70 0.75 -13.27 -9.32
N LEU A 71 -0.52 -13.61 -9.21
CA LEU A 71 -1.00 -14.67 -8.33
C LEU A 71 -1.08 -15.99 -9.10
N LYS A 72 -0.69 -17.10 -8.45
CA LYS A 72 -0.67 -18.44 -9.08
C LYS A 72 -2.05 -18.93 -9.53
N ASN A 73 -3.12 -18.48 -8.87
CA ASN A 73 -4.50 -18.87 -9.15
C ASN A 73 -5.45 -17.67 -8.96
N ASP A 74 -6.53 -17.61 -9.74
CA ASP A 74 -7.60 -16.61 -9.65
C ASP A 74 -8.59 -16.85 -8.47
N CYS A 75 -8.23 -17.70 -7.51
CA CYS A 75 -9.06 -17.97 -6.34
C CYS A 75 -9.09 -16.78 -5.37
N GLU A 76 -10.17 -16.65 -4.59
CA GLU A 76 -10.23 -15.65 -3.51
C GLU A 76 -9.25 -16.02 -2.39
N TRP A 77 -8.14 -15.30 -2.32
CA TRP A 77 -7.16 -15.43 -1.25
C TRP A 77 -7.33 -14.35 -0.20
N LYS A 78 -6.92 -14.65 1.03
CA LYS A 78 -6.82 -13.66 2.10
C LYS A 78 -5.41 -13.09 2.13
N ALA A 79 -5.30 -11.77 2.22
CA ALA A 79 -4.05 -11.10 2.52
C ALA A 79 -3.94 -10.88 4.03
N THR A 80 -2.73 -10.99 4.57
CA THR A 80 -2.45 -10.65 5.96
C THR A 80 -2.43 -9.14 6.09
N VAL A 81 -3.37 -8.58 6.85
CA VAL A 81 -3.46 -7.13 7.03
C VAL A 81 -2.75 -6.73 8.30
N TYR A 82 -1.94 -5.70 8.20
CA TYR A 82 -1.25 -5.10 9.33
C TYR A 82 -1.84 -3.73 9.65
N THR A 83 -1.92 -3.45 10.94
CA THR A 83 -2.41 -2.20 11.48
C THR A 83 -1.35 -1.55 12.37
N CYS A 84 -1.32 -0.23 12.39
CA CYS A 84 -0.51 0.52 13.35
C CYS A 84 -1.30 1.74 13.84
N ASN A 85 -1.46 1.84 15.16
CA ASN A 85 -1.99 3.04 15.81
C ASN A 85 -0.78 3.75 16.43
N HIS A 86 -0.19 4.70 15.71
CA HIS A 86 0.95 5.46 16.22
C HIS A 86 0.50 6.85 16.65
N GLU A 87 1.22 7.43 17.61
CA GLU A 87 1.21 8.87 17.87
C GLU A 87 2.20 9.53 16.91
N GLU A 88 1.95 10.79 16.51
CA GLU A 88 2.86 11.54 15.67
C GLU A 88 4.30 11.44 16.21
N ASP A 89 5.27 11.28 15.31
CA ASP A 89 6.72 11.16 15.60
C ASP A 89 7.20 9.86 16.29
N THR A 90 6.34 8.86 16.50
CA THR A 90 6.76 7.54 17.00
C THR A 90 7.04 6.54 15.87
N GLN A 91 7.94 5.58 16.10
CA GLN A 91 8.20 4.52 15.13
C GLN A 91 6.97 3.59 15.02
N PRO A 92 6.50 3.25 13.80
CA PRO A 92 5.31 2.43 13.65
C PRO A 92 5.56 1.00 14.15
N LEU A 93 4.78 0.58 15.13
CA LEU A 93 4.69 -0.81 15.57
C LEU A 93 3.55 -1.50 14.81
N TRP A 94 3.90 -2.41 13.91
CA TRP A 94 2.93 -3.15 13.11
C TRP A 94 2.42 -4.38 13.84
N GLU A 95 1.11 -4.52 13.89
CA GLU A 95 0.43 -5.68 14.42
C GLU A 95 -0.43 -6.32 13.34
N GLU A 96 -0.45 -7.65 13.29
CA GLU A 96 -1.38 -8.37 12.43
C GLU A 96 -2.81 -8.22 12.96
N ASP A 97 -3.73 -7.77 12.12
CA ASP A 97 -5.15 -7.67 12.44
C ASP A 97 -5.87 -8.95 12.01
N LYS A 98 -5.92 -9.94 12.92
CA LYS A 98 -6.48 -11.29 12.63
C LYS A 98 -7.99 -11.30 12.39
N HIS A 99 -8.68 -10.23 12.75
CA HIS A 99 -10.13 -10.15 12.68
C HIS A 99 -10.63 -9.36 11.48
N ILE A 100 -9.74 -8.64 10.79
CA ILE A 100 -10.12 -7.87 9.63
C ILE A 100 -10.36 -8.77 8.43
N LEU A 101 -11.44 -8.49 7.71
CA LEU A 101 -11.74 -9.19 6.47
C LEU A 101 -10.99 -8.51 5.33
N SER A 102 -10.28 -9.31 4.54
CA SER A 102 -9.63 -8.88 3.31
C SER A 102 -9.99 -9.82 2.16
N LYS A 103 -10.10 -9.28 0.95
CA LYS A 103 -10.26 -10.02 -0.28
C LYS A 103 -9.17 -9.61 -1.25
N LEU A 104 -8.25 -10.53 -1.53
CA LEU A 104 -7.23 -10.35 -2.55
C LEU A 104 -7.84 -10.66 -3.92
N ASN A 105 -7.82 -9.68 -4.81
CA ASN A 105 -8.22 -9.80 -6.21
C ASN A 105 -6.96 -9.80 -7.09
N LYS A 106 -7.14 -9.93 -8.40
CA LYS A 106 -6.04 -9.92 -9.37
C LYS A 106 -5.14 -8.68 -9.32
N ASN A 107 -5.74 -7.51 -9.05
CA ASN A 107 -5.09 -6.20 -9.20
C ASN A 107 -5.06 -5.37 -7.92
N ASN A 108 -5.76 -5.81 -6.86
CA ASN A 108 -5.91 -5.07 -5.62
C ASN A 108 -6.31 -5.99 -4.46
N CYS A 109 -6.19 -5.47 -3.25
CA CYS A 109 -6.80 -6.04 -2.06
C CYS A 109 -7.87 -5.08 -1.53
N VAL A 110 -9.05 -5.62 -1.24
CA VAL A 110 -10.15 -4.90 -0.58
C VAL A 110 -10.16 -5.27 0.88
N ILE A 111 -10.00 -4.30 1.77
CA ILE A 111 -9.92 -4.44 3.21
C ILE A 111 -11.16 -3.81 3.86
N SER A 112 -11.85 -4.57 4.71
CA SER A 112 -13.02 -4.13 5.47
C SER A 112 -12.60 -3.43 6.76
N LEU A 113 -12.62 -2.10 6.78
CA LEU A 113 -12.17 -1.27 7.88
C LEU A 113 -13.28 -1.01 8.90
N HIS A 114 -13.03 -1.30 10.17
CA HIS A 114 -13.88 -0.86 11.30
C HIS A 114 -13.27 0.30 12.09
N LYS A 115 -11.99 0.59 11.87
CA LYS A 115 -11.25 1.60 12.60
C LYS A 115 -10.19 2.23 11.70
N PHE A 116 -10.05 3.55 11.78
CA PHE A 116 -8.98 4.28 11.09
C PHE A 116 -7.66 4.14 11.84
N SER A 117 -6.62 3.91 11.07
CA SER A 117 -5.24 3.72 11.51
C SER A 117 -4.34 3.69 10.28
N TRP A 118 -3.05 3.42 10.48
CA TRP A 118 -2.21 2.98 9.37
C TRP A 118 -2.57 1.55 8.98
N LYS A 119 -2.55 1.28 7.68
CA LYS A 119 -2.87 -0.03 7.11
C LYS A 119 -1.88 -0.37 5.99
N LYS A 120 -1.52 -1.64 5.93
CA LYS A 120 -0.89 -2.30 4.78
C LYS A 120 -1.36 -3.76 4.74
N PHE A 121 -1.13 -4.44 3.64
CA PHE A 121 -1.26 -5.89 3.59
C PHE A 121 0.02 -6.55 3.10
N GLU A 122 0.16 -7.83 3.39
CA GLU A 122 1.21 -8.71 2.88
C GLU A 122 0.58 -10.01 2.35
N VAL A 123 1.24 -10.60 1.37
CA VAL A 123 0.78 -11.81 0.69
C VAL A 123 1.87 -12.88 0.77
N GLY A 124 1.50 -14.09 1.20
CA GLY A 124 2.46 -15.19 1.31
C GLY A 124 3.02 -15.65 -0.05
N ASP A 125 4.29 -16.06 -0.07
CA ASP A 125 4.99 -16.53 -1.27
C ASP A 125 4.34 -17.81 -1.86
N GLU A 126 3.59 -18.54 -1.06
CA GLU A 126 2.88 -19.74 -1.50
C GLU A 126 1.85 -19.44 -2.59
N ILE A 127 1.29 -18.22 -2.64
CA ILE A 127 0.29 -17.83 -3.64
C ILE A 127 0.79 -16.82 -4.68
N VAL A 128 1.98 -16.24 -4.49
CA VAL A 128 2.60 -15.31 -5.45
C VAL A 128 3.49 -16.09 -6.42
N GLU A 129 3.28 -15.87 -7.71
CA GLU A 129 4.10 -16.40 -8.80
C GLU A 129 5.24 -15.45 -9.17
N ALA A 130 4.91 -14.15 -9.27
CA ALA A 130 5.86 -13.11 -9.68
C ALA A 130 5.41 -11.72 -9.20
N LYS A 131 6.24 -10.71 -9.50
CA LYS A 131 5.89 -9.28 -9.36
C LYS A 131 6.10 -8.58 -10.69
N THR A 132 5.18 -7.70 -11.03
CA THR A 132 5.34 -6.81 -12.19
C THR A 132 6.01 -5.52 -11.74
N LEU A 133 7.17 -5.24 -12.29
CA LEU A 133 7.98 -4.07 -11.92
C LEU A 133 8.36 -3.31 -13.17
N GLN A 134 8.37 -1.99 -13.06
CA GLN A 134 8.86 -1.12 -14.12
C GLN A 134 10.23 -0.59 -13.75
N PHE A 135 11.20 -0.83 -14.62
CA PHE A 135 12.58 -0.41 -14.45
C PHE A 135 12.83 0.91 -15.19
N TYR A 136 13.68 1.73 -14.62
CA TYR A 136 14.22 2.91 -15.28
C TYR A 136 15.73 2.91 -15.15
N ALA A 137 16.40 3.43 -16.17
CA ALA A 137 17.83 3.61 -16.18
C ALA A 137 18.12 5.08 -16.51
N VAL A 138 18.94 5.73 -15.69
CA VAL A 138 19.38 7.11 -15.90
C VAL A 138 20.89 7.12 -15.98
N ARG A 139 21.42 7.66 -17.07
CA ARG A 139 22.86 7.92 -17.18
C ARG A 139 23.20 9.12 -16.29
N ARG A 140 24.15 8.94 -15.36
CA ARG A 140 24.73 10.08 -14.66
C ARG A 140 25.70 10.80 -15.60
N PRO A 141 25.67 12.14 -15.65
CA PRO A 141 26.74 12.88 -16.32
C PRO A 141 28.07 12.55 -15.64
N SER A 142 29.04 12.02 -16.39
CA SER A 142 30.41 11.79 -15.93
C SER A 142 31.31 12.93 -16.41
N THR A 143 32.33 13.26 -15.62
CA THR A 143 33.34 14.26 -15.99
C THR A 143 34.53 13.66 -16.75
N SER A 144 34.62 12.34 -16.83
CA SER A 144 35.60 11.58 -17.63
C SER A 144 34.90 10.68 -18.64
N ASP A 145 35.52 10.48 -19.81
CA ASP A 145 35.01 9.65 -20.91
C ASP A 145 35.27 8.14 -20.74
N GLU A 146 35.94 7.74 -19.65
CA GLU A 146 36.38 6.34 -19.48
C GLU A 146 35.32 5.43 -18.84
N ASP A 147 34.43 5.98 -18.00
CA ASP A 147 33.39 5.20 -17.31
C ASP A 147 31.99 5.83 -17.47
N VAL A 148 31.00 5.02 -17.85
CA VAL A 148 29.58 5.42 -17.88
C VAL A 148 28.87 4.88 -16.63
N LEU A 149 28.48 5.80 -15.74
CA LEU A 149 27.65 5.46 -14.59
C LEU A 149 26.16 5.47 -14.97
N ILE A 150 25.47 4.36 -14.73
CA ILE A 150 24.03 4.20 -14.95
C ILE A 150 23.36 3.90 -13.61
N ASP A 151 22.41 4.73 -13.22
CA ASP A 151 21.50 4.46 -12.13
C ASP A 151 20.34 3.64 -12.64
N VAL A 152 20.18 2.44 -12.11
CA VAL A 152 19.01 1.60 -12.38
C VAL A 152 18.12 1.61 -11.15
N GLY A 153 16.88 2.03 -11.32
CA GLY A 153 15.85 1.94 -10.29
C GLY A 153 14.62 1.20 -10.79
N TYR A 154 13.68 0.96 -9.90
CA TYR A 154 12.41 0.33 -10.22
C TYR A 154 11.29 0.92 -9.38
N TYR A 155 10.06 0.72 -9.85
CA TYR A 155 8.84 0.91 -9.08
C TYR A 155 7.86 -0.24 -9.34
N TRP A 156 6.90 -0.38 -8.44
CA TRP A 156 5.81 -1.34 -8.62
C TRP A 156 4.93 -0.88 -9.78
N ASP A 157 4.69 -1.78 -10.72
CA ASP A 157 3.72 -1.54 -11.79
C ASP A 157 2.31 -1.76 -11.23
N LEU A 158 1.77 -0.69 -10.66
CA LEU A 158 0.47 -0.71 -10.00
C LEU A 158 -0.64 -0.37 -11.01
N PRO A 159 -1.73 -1.15 -11.03
CA PRO A 159 -2.89 -0.84 -11.85
C PRO A 159 -3.43 0.56 -11.57
N HIS A 160 -3.78 1.30 -12.62
CA HIS A 160 -4.33 2.66 -12.55
C HIS A 160 -3.34 3.76 -12.10
N CYS A 161 -2.05 3.45 -11.97
CA CYS A 161 -1.00 4.46 -11.89
C CYS A 161 -0.63 4.93 -13.30
N GLN A 162 -1.17 6.07 -13.75
CA GLN A 162 -0.69 6.71 -14.97
C GLN A 162 0.63 7.42 -14.68
N GLN A 163 1.66 7.17 -15.50
CA GLN A 163 2.85 8.02 -15.50
C GLN A 163 2.42 9.46 -15.78
N VAL A 164 2.68 10.36 -14.82
CA VAL A 164 2.71 11.79 -15.11
C VAL A 164 3.92 12.01 -16.02
N ARG A 165 3.66 12.21 -17.31
CA ARG A 165 4.67 12.55 -18.31
C ARG A 165 5.13 13.99 -18.16
#